data_AF-A0A395XD03-F1
#
_entry.id   AF-A0A395XD03-F1
#
_cell.length_a   1.000
_cell.length_b   1.000
_cell.length_c   1.000
_cell.angle_alpha   90.00
_cell.angle_beta   90.00
_cell.angle_gamma   90.00
#
_symmetry.space_group_name_H-M   'P 1'
#
loop_
_entity.id
_entity.type
_entity.pdbx_description
1 polymer ?
#
loop_
_entity_poly.entity_id
_entity_poly.type
_entity_poly.pdbx_seq_one_letter_code
_entity_poly.pdbx_strand_id
1 'polypeptide(L)'
;MTSWHIEQQGGNPYYMPQCEVCGLRYDEYGLYADKEQAATDAVDDGWQAWPDLYQTDWDCRCPQHWSVRCETCKRHVAQADRTEFNGWLFDRDDDDMRVGVCDQCLARMDTLPTLELGAWPIFHPSHQRIDKWQALKVLEEAAEVVEAAKESIRSVTVLDGRTLVNRARLVDEIADLLQTTTNLCAAFGINAAELKIANTECTIKNMKRGMFDEGLRTHMHREENA
;
A
#
# COMPACT_ATOMS: atom_id res chain seq x y z
N MET A 1 8.77 31.43 4.62
CA MET A 1 8.52 31.95 5.99
C MET A 1 8.74 30.80 6.97
N THR A 2 8.76 31.03 8.29
CA THR A 2 8.79 29.90 9.23
C THR A 2 7.42 29.24 9.29
N SER A 3 7.41 27.92 9.53
CA SER A 3 6.20 27.10 9.71
C SER A 3 5.48 27.32 11.04
N TRP A 4 6.04 28.20 11.88
CA TRP A 4 5.56 28.48 13.23
C TRP A 4 5.54 29.97 13.50
N HIS A 5 4.44 30.41 14.11
CA HIS A 5 4.39 31.62 14.91
C HIS A 5 4.68 31.25 16.37
N ILE A 6 5.63 31.95 17.00
CA ILE A 6 6.07 31.66 18.37
C ILE A 6 5.80 32.87 19.25
N GLU A 7 5.09 32.67 20.34
CA GLU A 7 4.83 33.67 21.37
C GLU A 7 5.40 33.21 22.73
N GLN A 8 5.86 34.16 23.55
CA GLN A 8 6.37 33.88 24.88
C GLN A 8 5.31 34.24 25.93
N GLN A 9 4.87 33.25 26.71
CA GLN A 9 3.94 33.47 27.82
C GLN A 9 4.54 32.91 29.12
N GLY A 10 4.72 33.78 30.11
CA GLY A 10 5.33 33.40 31.39
C GLY A 10 6.76 32.86 31.27
N GLY A 11 7.48 33.18 30.19
CA GLY A 11 8.84 32.67 29.90
C GLY A 11 8.90 31.32 29.17
N ASN A 12 7.75 30.74 28.84
CA ASN A 12 7.66 29.52 28.03
C ASN A 12 7.24 29.85 26.59
N PRO A 13 7.82 29.17 25.58
CA PRO A 13 7.39 29.31 24.20
C PRO A 13 6.05 28.60 23.98
N TYR A 14 5.17 29.26 23.23
CA TYR A 14 3.96 28.69 22.69
C TYR A 14 3.96 28.84 21.17
N TYR A 15 3.34 27.89 20.49
CA TYR A 15 3.44 27.66 19.07
C TYR A 15 2.07 27.75 18.42
N MET A 16 2.04 28.29 17.21
CA MET A 16 0.86 28.29 16.36
C MET A 16 1.32 27.95 14.94
N PRO A 17 0.72 26.94 14.27
CA PRO A 17 1.07 26.58 12.91
C PRO A 17 0.91 27.79 11.99
N GLN A 18 1.90 28.01 11.13
CA GLN A 18 1.93 29.11 10.18
C GLN A 18 2.32 28.57 8.80
N CYS A 19 1.62 29.00 7.76
CA CYS A 19 1.91 28.58 6.41
C CYS A 19 3.27 29.16 5.98
N GLU A 20 4.21 28.30 5.60
CA GLU A 20 5.53 28.76 5.17
C GLU A 20 5.51 29.57 3.85
N VAL A 21 4.42 29.49 3.07
CA VAL A 21 4.26 30.16 1.77
C VAL A 21 3.64 31.55 1.93
N CYS A 22 2.45 31.65 2.54
CA CYS A 22 1.72 32.92 2.64
C CYS A 22 1.72 33.56 4.03
N GLY A 23 2.22 32.86 5.05
CA GLY A 23 2.25 33.36 6.43
C GLY A 23 0.90 33.35 7.15
N LEU A 24 -0.15 32.78 6.54
CA LEU A 24 -1.43 32.54 7.22
C LEU A 24 -1.16 31.74 8.49
N ARG A 25 -1.88 32.04 9.57
CA ARG A 25 -1.77 31.36 10.86
C ARG A 25 -3.01 30.51 11.08
N TYR A 26 -2.84 29.38 11.75
CA TYR A 26 -3.93 28.53 12.21
C TYR A 26 -4.33 28.96 13.61
N ASP A 27 -5.37 29.80 13.72
CA ASP A 27 -5.78 30.44 14.97
C ASP A 27 -7.03 29.82 15.65
N GLU A 28 -7.57 28.72 15.09
CA GLU A 28 -8.80 28.06 15.55
C GLU A 28 -8.80 27.73 17.05
N TYR A 29 -7.69 27.16 17.55
CA TYR A 29 -7.52 26.79 18.95
C TYR A 29 -6.50 27.66 19.71
N GLY A 30 -5.98 28.70 19.05
CA GLY A 30 -5.00 29.61 19.64
C GLY A 30 -3.58 29.04 19.71
N LEU A 31 -2.93 29.19 20.87
CA LEU A 31 -1.51 28.91 21.09
C LEU A 31 -1.31 27.58 21.83
N TYR A 32 -0.39 26.75 21.32
CA TYR A 32 -0.09 25.43 21.83
C TYR A 32 1.24 25.40 22.60
N ALA A 33 1.31 24.61 23.67
CA ALA A 33 2.58 24.36 24.35
C ALA A 33 3.45 23.29 23.64
N ASP A 34 2.82 22.46 22.81
CA ASP A 34 3.44 21.35 22.10
C ASP A 34 3.18 21.45 20.59
N LYS A 35 4.24 21.26 19.79
CA LYS A 35 4.17 21.41 18.33
C LYS A 35 3.50 20.22 17.65
N GLU A 36 3.68 19.02 18.17
CA GLU A 36 3.10 17.81 17.59
C GLU A 36 1.57 17.85 17.69
N GLN A 37 1.04 18.20 18.86
CA GLN A 37 -0.39 18.45 19.04
C GLN A 37 -0.89 19.56 18.10
N ALA A 38 -0.17 20.67 17.99
CA ALA A 38 -0.55 21.77 17.12
C ALA A 38 -0.60 21.38 15.63
N ALA A 39 0.35 20.56 15.18
CA ALA A 39 0.39 20.04 13.82
C ALA A 39 -0.77 19.06 13.57
N THR A 40 -1.06 18.19 14.54
CA THR A 40 -2.14 17.20 14.47
C THR A 40 -3.49 17.87 14.31
N ASP A 41 -3.81 18.85 15.18
CA ASP A 41 -5.08 19.59 15.12
C ASP A 41 -5.21 20.35 13.80
N ALA A 42 -4.13 20.99 13.33
CA ALA A 42 -4.15 21.68 12.06
C ALA A 42 -4.41 20.72 10.87
N VAL A 43 -3.83 19.52 10.90
CA VAL A 43 -4.05 18.48 9.88
C VAL A 43 -5.51 18.02 9.87
N ASP A 44 -6.11 17.83 11.05
CA ASP A 44 -7.53 17.50 11.18
C ASP A 44 -8.43 18.58 10.53
N ASP A 45 -8.02 19.84 10.61
CA ASP A 45 -8.68 20.98 9.96
C ASP A 45 -8.21 21.27 8.52
N GLY A 46 -7.43 20.35 7.94
CA GLY A 46 -7.06 20.38 6.53
C GLY A 46 -5.83 21.18 6.17
N TRP A 47 -5.04 21.57 7.15
CA TRP A 47 -3.67 21.97 6.88
C TRP A 47 -2.84 20.77 6.46
N GLN A 48 -1.74 21.06 5.78
CA GLN A 48 -0.72 20.08 5.50
C GLN A 48 0.38 20.27 6.54
N ALA A 49 0.75 19.21 7.24
CA ALA A 49 1.94 19.18 8.08
C ALA A 49 2.78 17.95 7.75
N TRP A 50 4.10 18.07 7.88
CA TRP A 50 5.03 16.94 7.74
C TRP A 50 6.26 17.17 8.61
N PRO A 51 6.89 16.11 9.15
CA PRO A 51 8.12 16.24 9.90
C PRO A 51 9.27 16.71 9.02
N ASP A 52 10.17 17.51 9.59
CA ASP A 52 11.43 17.88 8.93
C ASP A 52 12.32 16.64 8.68
N LEU A 53 13.43 16.82 7.97
CA LEU A 53 14.34 15.73 7.60
C LEU A 53 14.86 14.93 8.81
N TYR A 54 14.88 15.56 9.99
CA TYR A 54 15.42 14.97 11.22
C TYR A 54 14.32 14.54 12.20
N GLN A 55 13.04 14.68 11.83
CA GLN A 55 11.88 14.48 12.70
C GLN A 55 11.98 15.28 14.01
N THR A 56 12.63 16.45 13.95
CA THR A 56 12.85 17.34 15.10
C THR A 56 11.89 18.51 15.14
N ASP A 57 11.26 18.83 14.02
CA ASP A 57 10.29 19.91 13.88
C ASP A 57 9.28 19.54 12.78
N TRP A 58 8.23 20.35 12.62
CA TRP A 58 7.26 20.19 11.55
C TRP A 58 7.24 21.42 10.64
N ASP A 59 6.99 21.16 9.36
CA ASP A 59 6.64 22.17 8.40
C ASP A 59 5.13 22.19 8.16
N CYS A 60 4.56 23.38 7.97
CA CYS A 60 3.12 23.58 7.89
C CYS A 60 2.73 24.42 6.68
N ARG A 61 1.65 24.02 6.00
CA ARG A 61 1.02 24.80 4.93
C ARG A 61 -0.49 24.82 5.06
N CYS A 62 -1.07 25.98 4.78
CA CYS A 62 -2.52 26.15 4.80
C CYS A 62 -3.18 25.41 3.63
N PRO A 63 -4.51 25.21 3.67
CA PRO A 63 -5.27 24.51 2.65
C PRO A 63 -5.02 25.01 1.21
N GLN A 64 -4.67 26.27 1.01
CA GLN A 64 -4.44 26.86 -0.32
C GLN A 64 -3.04 26.63 -0.89
N HIS A 65 -2.11 26.07 -0.11
CA HIS A 65 -0.70 25.92 -0.51
C HIS A 65 -0.17 24.49 -0.36
N TRP A 66 -1.04 23.49 -0.41
CA TRP A 66 -0.67 22.09 -0.36
C TRP A 66 0.36 21.73 -1.45
N SER A 67 1.23 20.76 -1.18
CA SER A 67 2.17 20.22 -2.16
C SER A 67 2.37 18.75 -2.00
N VAL A 68 2.14 17.99 -3.07
CA VAL A 68 2.16 16.54 -3.02
C VAL A 68 2.88 15.98 -4.24
N ARG A 69 3.68 14.95 -4.01
CA ARG A 69 4.32 14.14 -5.04
C ARG A 69 3.68 12.76 -5.09
N CYS A 70 3.27 12.36 -6.30
CA CYS A 70 2.80 11.02 -6.53
C CYS A 70 3.94 10.01 -6.36
N GLU A 71 3.80 9.06 -5.46
CA GLU A 71 4.83 8.04 -5.24
C GLU A 71 4.97 7.04 -6.39
N THR A 72 3.92 6.86 -7.19
CA THR A 72 3.90 5.96 -8.36
C THR A 72 4.49 6.62 -9.60
N CYS A 73 3.86 7.67 -10.13
CA CYS A 73 4.28 8.29 -11.40
C CYS A 73 5.19 9.52 -11.23
N LYS A 74 5.51 9.91 -9.99
CA LYS A 74 6.34 11.08 -9.65
C LYS A 74 5.75 12.44 -10.08
N ARG A 75 4.49 12.49 -10.53
CA ARG A 75 3.72 13.74 -10.73
C ARG A 75 3.81 14.58 -9.46
N HIS A 76 4.20 15.84 -9.59
CA HIS A 76 4.30 16.76 -8.47
C HIS A 76 3.36 17.93 -8.71
N VAL A 77 2.52 18.23 -7.72
CA VAL A 77 1.64 19.40 -7.71
C VAL A 77 2.06 20.24 -6.52
N ALA A 78 2.43 21.49 -6.77
CA ALA A 78 3.01 22.38 -5.76
C ALA A 78 2.13 23.61 -5.56
N GLN A 79 2.05 24.06 -4.30
CA GLN A 79 1.33 25.25 -3.85
C GLN A 79 -0.08 25.36 -4.42
N ALA A 80 -0.82 24.25 -4.35
CA ALA A 80 -2.18 24.14 -4.86
C ALA A 80 -3.21 24.11 -3.72
N ASP A 81 -4.46 24.39 -4.06
CA ASP A 81 -5.56 24.25 -3.11
C ASP A 81 -5.78 22.76 -2.78
N ARG A 82 -6.10 22.44 -1.52
CA ARG A 82 -6.36 21.08 -1.03
C ARG A 82 -7.42 20.37 -1.88
N THR A 83 -8.40 21.11 -2.39
CA THR A 83 -9.46 20.57 -3.25
C THR A 83 -8.94 20.05 -4.60
N GLU A 84 -7.78 20.47 -5.07
CA GLU A 84 -7.13 19.91 -6.27
C GLU A 84 -6.62 18.48 -6.07
N PHE A 85 -6.49 18.04 -4.82
CA PHE A 85 -6.09 16.69 -4.46
C PHE A 85 -7.29 15.76 -4.23
N ASN A 86 -8.49 16.19 -4.62
CA ASN A 86 -9.67 15.32 -4.63
C ASN A 86 -9.40 14.05 -5.47
N GLY A 87 -9.59 12.89 -4.84
CA GLY A 87 -9.33 11.60 -5.48
C GLY A 87 -7.87 11.14 -5.41
N TRP A 88 -6.97 11.87 -4.75
CA TRP A 88 -5.68 11.30 -4.33
C TRP A 88 -5.88 10.38 -3.12
N LEU A 89 -5.07 9.32 -3.05
CA LEU A 89 -4.97 8.46 -1.89
C LEU A 89 -3.71 8.85 -1.12
N PHE A 90 -3.91 9.37 0.09
CA PHE A 90 -2.85 9.61 1.05
C PHE A 90 -2.83 8.43 2.03
N ASP A 91 -1.64 7.91 2.32
CA ASP A 91 -1.50 6.91 3.37
C ASP A 91 -1.90 7.55 4.70
N ARG A 92 -2.71 6.86 5.49
CA ARG A 92 -3.15 7.37 6.81
C ARG A 92 -2.08 7.16 7.88
N ASP A 93 -1.15 6.25 7.62
CA ASP A 93 -0.08 5.88 8.54
C ASP A 93 1.26 6.55 8.17
N ASP A 94 1.30 7.35 7.10
CA ASP A 94 2.47 8.16 6.73
C ASP A 94 2.28 9.59 7.24
N ASP A 95 3.10 9.98 8.21
CA ASP A 95 3.13 11.34 8.76
C ASP A 95 3.57 12.37 7.70
N ASP A 96 4.13 11.93 6.57
CA ASP A 96 4.50 12.81 5.45
C ASP A 96 3.36 12.98 4.44
N MET A 97 2.49 13.96 4.75
CA MET A 97 1.37 14.37 3.89
C MET A 97 1.79 14.93 2.51
N ARG A 98 3.09 14.97 2.17
CA ARG A 98 3.58 15.35 0.83
C ARG A 98 3.65 14.17 -0.13
N VAL A 99 3.35 12.96 0.31
CA VAL A 99 3.40 11.77 -0.53
C VAL A 99 2.00 11.15 -0.62
N GLY A 100 1.63 10.72 -1.84
CA GLY A 100 0.36 10.05 -2.06
C GLY A 100 0.28 9.42 -3.45
N VAL A 101 -0.80 8.71 -3.75
CA VAL A 101 -1.08 8.16 -5.08
C VAL A 101 -2.08 9.05 -5.78
N CYS A 102 -1.73 9.57 -6.96
CA CYS A 102 -2.62 10.47 -7.68
C CYS A 102 -3.83 9.74 -8.29
N ASP A 103 -4.89 10.50 -8.50
CA ASP A 103 -6.12 10.13 -9.21
C ASP A 103 -5.89 9.28 -10.46
N GLN A 104 -4.93 9.67 -11.31
CA GLN A 104 -4.61 8.94 -12.54
C GLN A 104 -3.98 7.57 -12.28
N CYS A 105 -3.12 7.46 -11.26
CA CYS A 105 -2.53 6.17 -10.90
C CYS A 105 -3.57 5.24 -10.26
N LEU A 106 -4.48 5.77 -9.44
CA LEU A 106 -5.60 5.00 -8.90
C LEU A 106 -6.54 4.54 -10.01
N ALA A 107 -6.93 5.43 -10.93
CA ALA A 107 -7.77 5.06 -12.07
C ALA A 107 -7.09 4.00 -12.97
N ARG A 108 -5.76 4.05 -13.10
CA ARG A 108 -5.00 3.01 -13.80
C ARG A 108 -5.13 1.65 -13.12
N MET A 109 -5.19 1.57 -11.78
CA MET A 109 -5.36 0.30 -11.07
C MET A 109 -6.62 -0.43 -11.51
N ASP A 110 -7.72 0.30 -11.70
CA ASP A 110 -9.00 -0.26 -12.16
C ASP A 110 -8.96 -0.81 -13.60
N THR A 111 -7.93 -0.46 -14.37
CA THR A 111 -7.74 -0.93 -15.75
C THR A 111 -6.74 -2.07 -15.87
N LEU A 112 -6.09 -2.48 -14.77
CA LEU A 112 -5.12 -3.56 -14.80
C LEU A 112 -5.83 -4.89 -15.12
N PRO A 113 -5.27 -5.74 -16.00
CA PRO A 113 -5.83 -7.05 -16.27
C PRO A 113 -5.89 -7.89 -14.99
N THR A 114 -7.05 -8.47 -14.68
CA THR A 114 -7.24 -9.38 -13.54
C THR A 114 -7.47 -10.82 -14.01
N LEU A 115 -7.03 -11.76 -13.18
CA LEU A 115 -7.42 -13.16 -13.28
C LEU A 115 -8.39 -13.46 -12.14
N GLU A 116 -9.65 -13.73 -12.47
CA GLU A 116 -10.67 -14.10 -11.48
C GLU A 116 -10.52 -15.56 -11.07
N LEU A 117 -10.25 -15.80 -9.78
CA LEU A 117 -10.02 -17.15 -9.22
C LEU A 117 -11.26 -17.75 -8.54
N GLY A 118 -12.39 -17.04 -8.57
CA GLY A 118 -13.65 -17.49 -7.98
C GLY A 118 -13.71 -17.46 -6.45
N ALA A 119 -14.81 -17.98 -5.90
CA ALA A 119 -15.03 -18.10 -4.46
C ALA A 119 -14.77 -19.54 -3.99
N TRP A 120 -14.10 -19.67 -2.84
CA TRP A 120 -13.71 -20.96 -2.27
C TRP A 120 -14.46 -21.21 -0.96
N PRO A 121 -15.02 -22.41 -0.75
CA PRO A 121 -15.73 -22.72 0.48
C PRO A 121 -14.77 -22.78 1.67
N ILE A 122 -15.21 -22.31 2.83
CA ILE A 122 -14.46 -22.49 4.08
C ILE A 122 -14.70 -23.89 4.64
N PHE A 123 -13.66 -24.49 5.22
CA PHE A 123 -13.81 -25.78 5.90
C PHE A 123 -14.68 -25.66 7.14
N HIS A 124 -15.22 -26.79 7.60
CA HIS A 124 -15.93 -26.81 8.87
C HIS A 124 -14.99 -26.39 10.03
N PRO A 125 -15.44 -25.63 11.04
CA PRO A 125 -14.59 -25.12 12.12
C PRO A 125 -13.79 -26.17 12.90
N SER A 126 -14.22 -27.43 12.89
CA SER A 126 -13.46 -28.54 13.51
C SER A 126 -12.14 -28.86 12.80
N HIS A 127 -11.97 -28.44 11.55
CA HIS A 127 -10.77 -28.65 10.74
C HIS A 127 -9.87 -27.41 10.68
N GLN A 128 -10.20 -26.36 11.44
CA GLN A 128 -9.48 -25.10 11.43
C GLN A 128 -9.01 -24.72 12.85
N ARG A 129 -7.80 -24.17 12.94
CA ARG A 129 -7.19 -23.73 14.19
C ARG A 129 -6.37 -22.47 13.95
N ILE A 130 -6.38 -21.53 14.90
CA ILE A 130 -5.43 -20.42 14.94
C ILE A 130 -4.12 -20.95 15.52
N ASP A 131 -3.32 -21.61 14.67
CA ASP A 131 -2.02 -22.12 15.06
C ASP A 131 -1.03 -22.11 13.90
N LYS A 132 0.22 -22.44 14.21
CA LYS A 132 1.30 -22.51 13.23
C LYS A 132 1.07 -23.58 12.17
N TRP A 133 0.31 -24.64 12.46
CA TRP A 133 0.10 -25.75 11.54
C TRP A 133 -0.85 -25.35 10.42
N GLN A 134 -1.85 -24.52 10.72
CA GLN A 134 -2.70 -23.89 9.71
C GLN A 134 -1.88 -23.08 8.69
N ALA A 135 -0.87 -22.34 9.15
CA ALA A 135 0.03 -21.59 8.26
C ALA A 135 1.02 -22.50 7.51
N LEU A 136 1.53 -23.55 8.14
CA LEU A 136 2.43 -24.52 7.49
C LEU A 136 1.76 -25.21 6.31
N LYS A 137 0.44 -25.43 6.35
CA LYS A 137 -0.28 -25.98 5.20
C LYS A 137 -0.15 -25.13 3.93
N VAL A 138 -0.17 -23.81 4.04
CA VAL A 138 0.05 -22.93 2.87
C VAL A 138 1.45 -23.16 2.27
N LEU A 139 2.46 -23.40 3.12
CA LEU A 139 3.82 -23.69 2.64
C LEU A 139 3.91 -25.07 1.97
N GLU A 140 3.22 -26.08 2.50
CA GLU A 140 3.16 -27.42 1.92
C GLU A 140 2.55 -27.39 0.52
N GLU A 141 1.36 -26.81 0.35
CA GLU A 141 0.70 -26.71 -0.97
C GLU A 141 1.52 -25.85 -1.94
N ALA A 142 2.15 -24.77 -1.46
CA ALA A 142 3.04 -23.96 -2.31
C ALA A 142 4.25 -24.76 -2.82
N ALA A 143 4.78 -25.69 -2.05
CA ALA A 143 5.84 -26.59 -2.49
C ALA A 143 5.35 -27.59 -3.55
N GLU A 144 4.14 -28.12 -3.39
CA GLU A 144 3.50 -29.03 -4.37
C GLU A 144 3.25 -28.32 -5.71
N VAL A 145 2.77 -27.07 -5.68
CA VAL A 145 2.66 -26.21 -6.89
C VAL A 145 4.00 -26.07 -7.61
N VAL A 146 5.10 -25.89 -6.88
CA VAL A 146 6.45 -25.77 -7.48
C VAL A 146 6.85 -27.07 -8.18
N GLU A 147 6.61 -28.24 -7.58
CA GLU A 147 6.93 -29.52 -8.20
C GLU A 147 6.05 -29.81 -9.43
N ALA A 148 4.73 -29.59 -9.33
CA ALA A 148 3.84 -29.74 -10.47
C ALA A 148 4.18 -28.77 -11.62
N ALA A 149 4.60 -27.54 -11.32
CA ALA A 149 5.06 -26.59 -12.33
C ALA A 149 6.32 -27.08 -13.05
N LYS A 150 7.29 -27.66 -12.34
CA LYS A 150 8.49 -28.26 -12.94
C LYS A 150 8.13 -29.41 -13.89
N GLU A 151 7.22 -30.30 -13.48
CA GLU A 151 6.74 -31.41 -14.31
C GLU A 151 5.99 -30.92 -15.56
N SER A 152 5.16 -29.88 -15.40
CA SER A 152 4.44 -29.25 -16.49
C SER A 152 5.39 -28.65 -17.53
N ILE A 153 6.40 -27.88 -17.11
CA ILE A 153 7.42 -27.29 -18.00
C ILE A 153 8.16 -28.38 -18.79
N ARG A 154 8.57 -29.47 -18.13
CA ARG A 154 9.27 -30.60 -18.80
C ARG A 154 8.39 -31.33 -19.81
N SER A 155 7.07 -31.27 -19.68
CA SER A 155 6.14 -31.92 -20.61
C SER A 155 5.76 -31.04 -21.80
N VAL A 156 5.99 -29.72 -21.76
CA VAL A 156 5.81 -28.83 -22.92
C VAL A 156 6.85 -29.12 -24.01
N THR A 157 8.03 -29.62 -23.64
CA THR A 157 9.09 -29.98 -24.58
C THR A 157 8.89 -31.35 -25.26
N VAL A 158 7.90 -32.13 -24.82
CA VAL A 158 7.56 -33.46 -25.36
C VAL A 158 6.06 -33.49 -25.65
N LEU A 159 5.65 -33.26 -26.89
CA LEU A 159 4.23 -33.29 -27.30
C LEU A 159 3.69 -34.74 -27.26
N ASP A 160 3.19 -35.17 -26.11
CA ASP A 160 2.43 -36.40 -25.92
C ASP A 160 1.25 -36.18 -24.93
N GLY A 161 0.40 -37.20 -24.73
CA GLY A 161 -0.74 -37.12 -23.82
C GLY A 161 -0.39 -36.78 -22.36
N ARG A 162 0.89 -36.80 -21.97
CA ARG A 162 1.36 -36.41 -20.62
C ARG A 162 1.31 -34.90 -20.41
N THR A 163 1.38 -34.08 -21.45
CA THR A 163 1.30 -32.61 -21.32
C THR A 163 -0.05 -32.17 -20.74
N LEU A 164 -1.15 -32.83 -21.13
CA LEU A 164 -2.50 -32.54 -20.60
C LEU A 164 -2.64 -32.99 -19.14
N VAL A 165 -2.09 -34.16 -18.79
CA VAL A 165 -2.12 -34.69 -17.42
C VAL A 165 -1.32 -33.79 -16.47
N ASN A 166 -0.12 -33.37 -16.86
CA ASN A 166 0.71 -32.51 -16.01
C ASN A 166 0.12 -31.11 -15.84
N ARG A 167 -0.57 -30.59 -16.87
CA ARG A 167 -1.31 -29.33 -16.75
C ARG A 167 -2.48 -29.46 -15.78
N ALA A 168 -3.25 -30.54 -15.84
CA ALA A 168 -4.35 -30.78 -14.90
C ALA A 168 -3.82 -30.87 -13.46
N ARG A 169 -2.75 -31.63 -13.23
CA ARG A 169 -2.10 -31.72 -11.91
C ARG A 169 -1.68 -30.35 -11.38
N LEU A 170 -1.03 -29.52 -12.19
CA LEU A 170 -0.67 -28.15 -11.77
C LEU A 170 -1.90 -27.31 -11.38
N VAL A 171 -3.01 -27.46 -12.10
CA VAL A 171 -4.27 -26.77 -11.75
C VAL A 171 -4.81 -27.27 -10.42
N ASP A 172 -4.75 -28.58 -10.16
CA ASP A 172 -5.17 -29.18 -8.88
C ASP A 172 -4.31 -28.65 -7.71
N GLU A 173 -2.98 -28.61 -7.84
CA GLU A 173 -2.13 -28.06 -6.76
C GLU A 173 -2.39 -26.56 -6.52
N ILE A 174 -2.70 -25.79 -7.57
CA ILE A 174 -3.09 -24.37 -7.42
C ILE A 174 -4.43 -24.27 -6.67
N ALA A 175 -5.39 -25.15 -6.97
CA ALA A 175 -6.66 -25.21 -6.27
C ALA A 175 -6.47 -25.51 -4.78
N ASP A 176 -5.59 -26.45 -4.42
CA ASP A 176 -5.29 -26.79 -3.04
C ASP A 176 -4.58 -25.64 -2.30
N LEU A 177 -3.67 -24.91 -2.97
CA LEU A 177 -3.08 -23.69 -2.41
C LEU A 177 -4.12 -22.58 -2.16
N LEU A 178 -5.06 -22.36 -3.10
CA LEU A 178 -6.15 -21.40 -2.91
C LEU A 178 -7.09 -21.81 -1.78
N GLN A 179 -7.41 -23.09 -1.68
CA GLN A 179 -8.24 -23.64 -0.62
C GLN A 179 -7.58 -23.52 0.76
N THR A 180 -6.29 -23.83 0.88
CA THR A 180 -5.55 -23.71 2.16
C THR A 180 -5.37 -22.24 2.57
N THR A 181 -5.14 -21.34 1.63
CA THR A 181 -5.10 -19.88 1.88
C THR A 181 -6.46 -19.37 2.36
N THR A 182 -7.55 -19.81 1.74
CA THR A 182 -8.92 -19.46 2.15
C THR A 182 -9.21 -19.92 3.58
N ASN A 183 -8.81 -21.14 3.92
CA ASN A 183 -8.98 -21.68 5.27
C ASN A 183 -8.08 -20.99 6.30
N LEU A 184 -6.88 -20.52 5.91
CA LEU A 184 -6.04 -19.70 6.78
C LEU A 184 -6.73 -18.37 7.11
N CYS A 185 -7.26 -17.67 6.10
CA CYS A 185 -8.01 -16.44 6.31
C CYS A 185 -9.21 -16.66 7.24
N ALA A 186 -10.00 -17.70 6.99
CA ALA A 186 -11.16 -18.05 7.80
C ALA A 186 -10.78 -18.37 9.26
N ALA A 187 -9.70 -19.14 9.48
CA ALA A 187 -9.22 -19.47 10.82
C ALA A 187 -8.82 -18.22 11.62
N PHE A 188 -8.15 -17.27 10.98
CA PHE A 188 -7.67 -16.03 11.60
C PHE A 188 -8.73 -14.91 11.64
N GLY A 189 -9.93 -15.14 11.07
CA GLY A 189 -10.99 -14.13 10.99
C GLY A 189 -10.70 -12.99 10.02
N ILE A 190 -9.76 -13.19 9.08
CA ILE A 190 -9.40 -12.20 8.06
C ILE A 190 -10.55 -12.10 7.07
N ASN A 191 -11.08 -10.89 6.88
CA ASN A 191 -12.24 -10.67 6.03
C ASN A 191 -11.89 -10.02 4.67
N ALA A 192 -12.89 -9.95 3.79
CA ALA A 192 -12.74 -9.41 2.44
C ALA A 192 -12.38 -7.92 2.40
N ALA A 193 -12.78 -7.13 3.41
CA ALA A 193 -12.44 -5.71 3.47
C ALA A 193 -10.95 -5.52 3.79
N GLU A 194 -10.41 -6.28 4.74
CA GLU A 194 -8.98 -6.29 5.07
C GLU A 194 -8.14 -6.73 3.86
N LEU A 195 -8.55 -7.81 3.18
CA LEU A 195 -7.87 -8.27 1.96
C LEU A 195 -7.95 -7.25 0.82
N LYS A 196 -9.05 -6.51 0.68
CA LYS A 196 -9.18 -5.45 -0.33
C LYS A 196 -8.21 -4.31 -0.08
N ILE A 197 -8.03 -3.91 1.18
CA ILE A 197 -7.04 -2.89 1.58
C ILE A 197 -5.62 -3.40 1.25
N ALA A 198 -5.27 -4.59 1.72
CA ALA A 198 -3.97 -5.20 1.47
C ALA A 198 -3.67 -5.37 -0.03
N ASN A 199 -4.68 -5.73 -0.84
CA ASN A 199 -4.55 -5.84 -2.29
C ASN A 199 -4.30 -4.48 -2.95
N THR A 200 -4.98 -3.42 -2.49
CA THR A 200 -4.80 -2.05 -2.99
C THR A 200 -3.36 -1.59 -2.74
N GLU A 201 -2.85 -1.76 -1.52
CA GLU A 201 -1.47 -1.43 -1.18
C GLU A 201 -0.44 -2.26 -1.96
N CYS A 202 -0.68 -3.57 -2.08
CA CYS A 202 0.19 -4.47 -2.84
C CYS A 202 0.28 -4.03 -4.31
N THR A 203 -0.85 -3.65 -4.90
CA THR A 203 -0.93 -3.13 -6.27
C THR A 203 -0.14 -1.83 -6.40
N ILE A 204 -0.34 -0.86 -5.50
CA ILE A 204 0.42 0.39 -5.47
C ILE A 204 1.93 0.11 -5.38
N LYS A 205 2.36 -0.77 -4.48
CA LYS A 205 3.78 -1.18 -4.34
C LYS A 205 4.33 -1.79 -5.64
N ASN A 206 3.55 -2.61 -6.34
CA ASN A 206 3.95 -3.24 -7.59
C ASN A 206 3.93 -2.27 -8.79
N MET A 207 3.03 -1.28 -8.80
CA MET A 207 3.07 -0.18 -9.77
C MET A 207 4.34 0.65 -9.61
N LYS A 208 4.76 0.98 -8.37
CA LYS A 208 6.04 1.68 -8.11
C LYS A 208 7.25 0.92 -8.64
N ARG A 209 7.17 -0.42 -8.64
CA ARG A 209 8.21 -1.33 -9.16
C ARG A 209 8.14 -1.52 -10.68
N GLY A 210 7.13 -0.96 -11.34
CA GLY A 210 6.91 -1.14 -12.78
C GLY A 210 6.45 -2.55 -13.17
N MET A 211 5.90 -3.35 -12.25
CA MET A 211 5.54 -4.75 -12.50
C MET A 211 4.37 -4.93 -13.49
N PHE A 212 3.63 -3.85 -13.76
CA PHE A 212 2.51 -3.82 -14.71
C PHE A 212 2.85 -3.08 -16.00
N ASP A 213 4.08 -2.60 -16.15
CA ASP A 213 4.58 -1.94 -17.35
C ASP A 213 5.39 -2.93 -18.20
N GLU A 214 5.61 -2.60 -19.47
CA GLU A 214 6.55 -3.35 -20.29
C GLU A 214 7.95 -3.26 -19.69
N GLY A 215 8.57 -4.42 -19.48
CA GLY A 215 9.88 -4.48 -18.85
C GLY A 215 10.41 -5.90 -18.80
N LEU A 216 11.71 -6.02 -18.54
CA LEU A 216 12.31 -7.31 -18.24
C LEU A 216 11.75 -7.83 -16.92
N ARG A 217 11.59 -9.16 -16.82
CA ARG A 217 11.26 -9.81 -15.57
C ARG A 217 12.28 -9.38 -14.52
N THR A 218 11.82 -8.73 -13.45
CA THR A 218 12.68 -8.32 -12.35
C THR A 218 13.36 -9.56 -11.76
N HIS A 219 14.69 -9.48 -11.64
CA HIS A 219 15.61 -10.60 -11.40
C HIS A 219 15.19 -11.47 -10.18
N MET A 220 14.51 -12.60 -10.42
CA MET A 220 14.73 -13.79 -9.59
C MET A 220 15.85 -14.57 -10.28
N HIS A 221 17.09 -14.36 -9.81
CA HIS A 221 18.36 -14.91 -10.32
C HIS A 221 18.26 -16.13 -11.26
N ARG A 222 18.38 -15.86 -12.56
CA ARG A 222 19.39 -16.48 -13.45
C ARG A 222 19.50 -15.56 -14.65
N GLU A 223 20.69 -15.01 -14.86
CA GLU A 223 21.04 -14.45 -16.16
C GLU A 223 20.79 -15.55 -17.20
N GLU A 224 19.84 -15.33 -18.10
CA GLU A 224 19.77 -16.07 -19.34
C GLU A 224 20.95 -15.62 -20.20
N ASN A 225 22.16 -16.06 -19.83
CA ASN A 225 23.30 -15.99 -20.71
C ASN A 225 23.07 -16.99 -21.84
N ALA A 226 23.20 -16.45 -23.05
CA ALA A 226 23.12 -17.07 -24.37
C ALA A 226 23.80 -18.44 -24.50
#